data_AF-A0A7E5A1F5-F1
#
_entry.id   AF-A0A7E5A1F5-F1
#
_cell.length_a   1.000
_cell.length_b   1.000
_cell.length_c   1.000
_cell.angle_alpha   90.00
_cell.angle_beta   90.00
_cell.angle_gamma   90.00
#
_symmetry.space_group_name_H-M   'P 1'
#
loop_
_entity.id
_entity.type
_entity.pdbx_description
1 polymer ?
#
loop_
_entity_poly.entity_id
_entity_poly.type
_entity_poly.pdbx_seq_one_letter_code
_entity_poly.pdbx_strand_id
1 'polypeptide(L)'
;MQPDLSPHLHTVECNKLVELMYRCFDEHPIKRYIGECSFWDEAVWQCTKKERIWRRDNNPKYGKRFVELKHLPEDYYTPILHKLKSDGLLNTDSNNGCKI
;
A
#
# COMPACT_ATOMS: atom_id res chain seq x y z
N MET A 1 3.19 -10.42 12.08
CA MET A 1 4.32 -10.44 11.13
C MET A 1 3.96 -9.52 9.97
N GLN A 2 4.78 -8.50 9.70
CA GLN A 2 4.63 -7.61 8.54
C GLN A 2 4.78 -8.43 7.25
N PRO A 3 4.00 -8.18 6.18
CA PRO A 3 4.34 -8.69 4.85
C PRO A 3 5.64 -8.06 4.33
N ASP A 4 6.27 -8.70 3.34
CA ASP A 4 7.36 -8.10 2.57
C ASP A 4 6.85 -6.85 1.87
N LEU A 5 7.48 -5.70 2.13
CA LEU A 5 7.09 -4.37 1.64
C LEU A 5 7.78 -3.97 0.33
N SER A 6 8.38 -4.92 -0.39
CA SER A 6 8.99 -4.65 -1.68
C SER A 6 8.00 -4.01 -2.65
N PRO A 7 8.34 -2.88 -3.33
CA PRO A 7 7.37 -2.08 -4.08
C PRO A 7 6.61 -2.84 -5.19
N HIS A 8 7.24 -3.84 -5.80
CA HIS A 8 6.64 -4.64 -6.87
C HIS A 8 5.58 -5.64 -6.37
N LEU A 9 5.47 -5.84 -5.06
CA LEU A 9 4.53 -6.77 -4.44
C LEU A 9 3.21 -6.13 -4.04
N HIS A 10 3.06 -4.82 -4.19
CA HIS A 10 1.89 -4.08 -3.71
C HIS A 10 1.29 -3.15 -4.77
N THR A 11 0.01 -2.85 -4.62
CA THR A 11 -0.69 -1.80 -5.37
C THR A 11 -0.06 -0.41 -5.15
N VAL A 12 -0.25 0.50 -6.10
CA VAL A 12 0.27 1.87 -6.05
C VAL A 12 -0.17 2.61 -4.78
N GLU A 13 -1.41 2.36 -4.33
CA GLU A 13 -2.00 2.97 -3.16
C GLU A 13 -1.29 2.53 -1.87
N CYS A 14 -1.08 1.22 -1.70
CA CYS A 14 -0.35 0.71 -0.53
C CYS A 14 1.13 1.11 -0.60
N ASN A 15 1.74 1.13 -1.77
CA ASN A 15 3.12 1.60 -1.95
C ASN A 15 3.30 3.06 -1.50
N LYS A 16 2.28 3.91 -1.71
CA LYS A 16 2.35 5.30 -1.24
C LYS A 16 2.42 5.38 0.29
N LEU A 17 1.70 4.52 1.01
CA LEU A 17 1.77 4.44 2.46
C LEU A 17 3.13 3.92 2.93
N VAL A 18 3.71 2.94 2.22
CA VAL A 18 5.05 2.42 2.50
C VAL A 18 6.11 3.51 2.33
N GLU A 19 6.01 4.34 1.28
CA GLU A 19 6.89 5.49 1.08
C GLU A 19 6.80 6.50 2.25
N LEU A 20 5.59 6.82 2.71
CA LEU A 20 5.37 7.72 3.85
C LEU A 20 5.92 7.15 5.16
N MET A 21 5.79 5.84 5.37
CA MET A 21 6.37 5.15 6.51
C MET A 21 7.91 5.21 6.49
N TYR A 22 8.54 4.91 5.37
CA TYR A 22 10.00 5.02 5.23
C TYR A 22 10.49 6.45 5.41
N ARG A 23 9.78 7.43 4.84
CA ARG A 23 10.08 8.84 5.06
C ARG A 23 10.05 9.21 6.54
N CYS A 24 9.05 8.73 7.29
CA CYS A 24 9.02 8.93 8.74
C CYS A 24 10.23 8.28 9.43
N PHE A 25 10.64 7.08 9.01
CA PHE A 25 11.83 6.43 9.55
C PHE A 25 13.13 7.19 9.27
N ASP A 26 13.24 7.84 8.11
CA ASP A 26 14.39 8.65 7.72
C ASP A 26 14.41 9.99 8.45
N GLU A 27 13.25 10.62 8.64
CA GLU A 27 13.10 11.85 9.43
C GLU A 27 13.33 11.62 10.94
N HIS A 28 13.06 10.40 11.42
CA HIS A 28 13.10 10.03 12.83
C HIS A 28 13.91 8.75 13.10
N PRO A 29 15.23 8.74 12.84
CA PRO A 29 16.05 7.52 12.88
C PRO A 29 16.12 6.87 14.27
N ILE A 30 16.01 7.67 15.34
CA ILE A 30 15.99 7.17 16.72
C ILE A 30 14.55 6.97 17.20
N LYS A 31 13.66 7.95 16.97
CA LYS A 31 12.28 7.91 17.49
C LYS A 31 11.40 6.87 16.80
N ARG A 32 11.80 6.35 15.62
CA ARG A 32 11.14 5.19 15.00
C ARG A 32 11.11 3.98 15.93
N TYR A 33 12.15 3.79 16.75
CA TYR A 33 12.21 2.69 17.73
C TYR A 33 11.36 2.94 18.98
N ILE A 34 10.93 4.17 19.20
CA ILE A 34 10.07 4.59 20.33
C ILE A 34 8.59 4.62 19.90
N GLY A 35 8.30 4.41 18.61
CA GLY A 35 6.93 4.31 18.09
C GLY A 35 6.38 5.59 17.46
N GLU A 36 7.21 6.61 17.20
CA GLU A 36 6.79 7.87 16.54
C GLU A 36 6.09 7.61 15.19
N CYS A 37 6.57 6.61 14.45
CA CYS A 37 6.06 6.24 13.13
C CYS A 37 4.99 5.13 13.17
N SER A 38 4.47 4.79 14.34
CA SER A 38 3.47 3.71 14.52
C SER A 38 2.18 3.96 13.73
N PHE A 39 1.77 5.22 13.55
CA PHE A 39 0.61 5.57 12.75
C PHE A 39 0.74 5.11 11.29
N TRP A 40 1.90 5.36 10.68
CA TRP A 40 2.16 4.94 9.30
C TRP A 40 2.33 3.43 9.18
N ASP A 41 2.95 2.80 10.18
CA ASP A 41 3.08 1.34 10.26
C ASP A 41 1.70 0.65 10.32
N GLU A 42 0.78 1.16 11.14
CA GLU A 42 -0.60 0.68 11.20
C GLU A 42 -1.32 0.91 9.86
N ALA A 43 -1.15 2.08 9.23
CA ALA A 43 -1.75 2.38 7.94
C ALA A 43 -1.30 1.39 6.85
N VAL A 44 -0.01 1.09 6.80
CA VAL A 44 0.58 0.09 5.89
C VAL A 44 0.03 -1.31 6.17
N TRP A 45 -0.05 -1.70 7.44
CA TRP A 45 -0.62 -2.99 7.82
C TRP A 45 -2.09 -3.12 7.39
N GLN A 46 -2.91 -2.10 7.63
CA GLN A 46 -4.31 -2.11 7.23
C GLN A 46 -4.46 -2.18 5.71
N CYS A 47 -3.64 -1.44 4.95
CA CYS A 47 -3.67 -1.44 3.50
C CYS A 47 -3.31 -2.80 2.91
N THR A 48 -2.16 -3.35 3.32
CA THR A 48 -1.67 -4.66 2.83
C THR A 48 -2.61 -5.79 3.24
N LYS A 49 -3.31 -5.67 4.37
CA LYS A 49 -4.39 -6.59 4.76
C LYS A 49 -5.58 -6.50 3.81
N LYS A 50 -6.04 -5.29 3.46
CA LYS A 50 -7.14 -5.08 2.50
C LYS A 50 -6.78 -5.58 1.11
N GLU A 51 -5.56 -5.33 0.67
CA GLU A 51 -5.04 -5.86 -0.59
C GLU A 51 -5.04 -7.41 -0.60
N ARG A 52 -4.60 -8.05 0.49
CA ARG A 52 -4.65 -9.51 0.60
C ARG A 52 -6.08 -10.03 0.51
N ILE A 53 -7.04 -9.37 1.16
CA ILE A 53 -8.47 -9.74 1.10
C ILE A 53 -8.97 -9.59 -0.34
N TRP A 54 -8.69 -8.46 -0.99
CA TRP A 54 -9.05 -8.23 -2.39
C TRP A 54 -8.50 -9.32 -3.32
N ARG A 55 -7.22 -9.68 -3.18
CA ARG A 55 -6.62 -10.79 -3.94
C ARG A 55 -7.33 -12.10 -3.67
N ARG A 56 -7.70 -12.40 -2.42
CA ARG A 56 -8.42 -13.63 -2.06
C ARG A 56 -9.79 -13.68 -2.70
N ASP A 57 -10.51 -12.56 -2.73
CA ASP A 57 -11.87 -12.48 -3.27
C ASP A 57 -11.89 -12.56 -4.80
N ASN A 58 -10.85 -12.05 -5.46
CA ASN A 58 -10.75 -11.99 -6.92
C ASN A 58 -9.94 -13.12 -7.55
N ASN A 59 -9.22 -13.92 -6.75
CA ASN A 59 -8.39 -15.00 -7.28
C ASN A 59 -9.27 -16.18 -7.75
N PRO A 60 -9.21 -16.58 -9.03
CA PRO A 60 -10.03 -17.68 -9.53
C PRO A 60 -9.67 -19.00 -8.84
N LYS A 61 -10.69 -19.80 -8.49
CA LYS A 61 -10.49 -21.12 -7.87
C LYS A 61 -9.81 -22.12 -8.82
N TYR A 62 -10.14 -22.03 -10.10
CA TYR A 62 -9.60 -22.88 -11.16
C TYR A 62 -9.27 -21.98 -12.36
N GLY A 63 -7.99 -21.77 -12.66
CA GLY A 63 -7.56 -20.91 -13.77
C GLY A 63 -6.17 -20.28 -13.58
N LYS A 64 -5.64 -19.67 -14.64
CA LYS A 64 -4.41 -18.88 -14.56
C LYS A 64 -4.67 -17.61 -13.73
N ARG A 65 -3.78 -17.32 -12.79
CA ARG A 65 -3.83 -16.11 -11.98
C ARG A 65 -3.27 -14.94 -12.80
N PHE A 66 -4.13 -14.01 -13.18
CA PHE A 66 -3.71 -12.73 -13.72
C PHE A 66 -3.94 -11.68 -12.64
N VAL A 67 -2.94 -11.46 -11.79
CA VAL A 67 -2.97 -10.35 -10.83
C VAL A 67 -2.10 -9.25 -11.41
N GLU A 68 -2.68 -8.40 -12.26
CA GLU A 68 -2.04 -7.11 -12.59
C GLU A 68 -2.18 -6.20 -11.37
N LEU A 69 -1.09 -6.00 -10.63
CA LEU A 69 -1.02 -5.20 -9.40
C LEU A 69 -0.97 -3.70 -9.71
N LYS A 70 -1.96 -3.17 -10.42
CA LYS A 70 -1.95 -1.75 -10.78
C LYS A 70 -2.61 -0.90 -9.69
N HIS A 71 -3.90 -1.13 -9.43
CA HIS A 71 -4.68 -0.28 -8.52
C HIS A 71 -5.56 -1.11 -7.60
N LEU A 72 -5.59 -0.74 -6.32
CA LEU A 72 -6.56 -1.26 -5.37
C LEU A 72 -7.92 -0.59 -5.64
N PRO A 73 -9.03 -1.34 -5.72
CA PRO A 73 -10.35 -0.73 -5.85
C PRO A 73 -10.73 0.09 -4.61
N GLU A 74 -11.50 1.16 -4.82
CA GLU A 74 -11.95 2.05 -3.75
C GLU A 74 -12.75 1.34 -2.66
N ASP A 75 -13.48 0.27 -3.00
CA ASP A 75 -14.23 -0.55 -2.04
C ASP A 75 -13.33 -1.18 -0.96
N TYR A 76 -12.04 -1.33 -1.25
CA TYR A 76 -11.04 -1.90 -0.36
C TYR A 76 -10.16 -0.83 0.32
N TYR A 77 -10.44 0.46 0.10
CA TYR A 77 -9.66 1.52 0.73
C TYR A 77 -9.83 1.53 2.25
N THR A 78 -8.76 1.93 2.93
CA THR A 78 -8.79 2.24 4.35
C THR A 78 -9.23 3.71 4.53
N PRO A 79 -9.66 4.12 5.74
CA PRO A 79 -10.00 5.52 6.00
C PRO A 79 -8.86 6.49 5.64
N ILE A 80 -7.61 6.05 5.84
CA ILE A 80 -6.42 6.84 5.50
C ILE A 80 -6.27 6.97 3.98
N LEU A 81 -6.52 5.90 3.21
CA LEU A 81 -6.50 6.00 1.74
C LEU A 81 -7.59 6.94 1.22
N HIS A 82 -8.81 6.91 1.78
CA HIS A 82 -9.84 7.88 1.41
C HIS A 82 -9.41 9.32 1.69
N LYS A 83 -8.77 9.56 2.84
CA LYS A 83 -8.23 10.86 3.20
C LYS A 83 -7.11 11.31 2.25
N LEU A 84 -6.15 10.43 1.95
CA LEU A 84 -5.08 10.75 1.00
C LEU A 84 -5.61 11.03 -0.41
N LYS A 85 -6.69 10.35 -0.81
CA LYS A 85 -7.38 10.61 -2.07
C LYS A 85 -8.07 11.98 -2.05
N SER A 86 -8.79 12.33 -0.98
CA SER A 86 -9.44 13.65 -0.86
C SER A 86 -8.43 14.79 -0.81
N ASP A 87 -7.27 14.56 -0.20
CA ASP A 87 -6.19 15.54 -0.08
C ASP A 87 -5.38 15.69 -1.40
N GLY A 88 -5.69 14.90 -2.44
CA GLY A 88 -4.99 14.91 -3.73
C GLY A 88 -3.57 14.33 -3.68
N LEU A 89 -3.24 13.57 -2.62
CA LEU A 89 -1.92 13.00 -2.37
C LEU A 89 -1.75 11.58 -2.93
N LEU A 90 -2.85 10.93 -3.33
CA LEU A 90 -2.84 9.65 -4.06
C LEU A 90 -2.80 9.91 -5.56
N ASN A 91 -1.64 9.67 -6.18
CA ASN A 91 -1.46 9.86 -7.61
C ASN A 91 -1.79 8.55 -8.35
N THR A 92 -3.09 8.29 -8.55
CA THR A 92 -3.59 7.06 -9.21
C THR A 92 -3.22 6.96 -10.69
N ASP A 93 -2.70 8.04 -11.29
CA ASP A 93 -2.50 8.12 -12.74
C ASP A 93 -1.06 7.81 -13.18
N SER A 94 -0.21 7.37 -12.25
CA SER A 94 1.20 7.06 -12.53
C SER A 94 1.35 5.72 -13.25
N ASN A 95 0.92 5.69 -14.51
CA ASN A 95 1.27 4.70 -15.50
C ASN A 95 2.77 4.82 -15.86
N ASN A 96 3.66 4.74 -14.87
CA ASN A 96 5.10 4.65 -15.07
C ASN A 96 5.52 3.18 -14.92
N GLY A 97 4.93 2.34 -15.78
CA GLY A 97 5.61 1.13 -16.19
C GLY A 97 6.86 1.56 -16.94
N CYS A 98 8.02 1.40 -16.32
CA CYS A 98 9.30 1.48 -17.02
C CYS A 98 9.25 0.41 -18.13
N LYS A 99 9.07 0.83 -19.38
CA LYS A 99 9.31 -0.04 -20.53
C LYS A 99 10.82 -0.25 -20.60
N ILE A 100 11.29 -1.41 -20.18
CA ILE A 100 12.60 -1.94 -20.56
C ILE A 100 12.49 -2.53 -21.95
#